data_AF-X1CUM7-F1
#
_entry.id   AF-X1CUM7-F1
#
_cell.length_a   1.000
_cell.length_b   1.000
_cell.length_c   1.000
_cell.angle_alpha   90.00
_cell.angle_beta   90.00
_cell.angle_gamma   90.00
#
_symmetry.space_group_name_H-M   'P 1'
#
loop_
_entity.id
_entity.type
_entity.pdbx_description
1 polymer ?
#
loop_
_entity_poly.entity_id
_entity_poly.type
_entity_poly.pdbx_seq_one_letter_code
_entity_poly.pdbx_strand_id
1 'polypeptide(L)'
;MVQFNKKLYKDIGLQREVEDALPYAVVGGAWEGSFENDEPMWGTNYYTALNHIVPTGQQLKVLFMRVWTQATGGSRYCVYQTNPVATGATGTVEAYPVVGNTPSGARDYPMLEAAGAEILTGSLIEPVHVLEGSVEFRVLAIWPGAAANLANTGSIYGISWWGVEKVPEPKR
;
A
#
# COMPACT_ATOMS: atom_id res chain seq x y z
N MET A 1 32.96 22.56 -7.23
CA MET A 1 32.69 21.21 -7.76
C MET A 1 32.45 20.31 -6.56
N VAL A 2 31.23 19.81 -6.34
CA VAL A 2 30.89 19.00 -5.16
C VAL A 2 31.14 17.53 -5.53
N GLN A 3 32.03 16.86 -4.81
CA GLN A 3 32.35 15.45 -5.01
C GLN A 3 31.34 14.60 -4.25
N PHE A 4 30.50 13.85 -4.96
CA PHE A 4 29.58 12.88 -4.36
C PHE A 4 30.28 11.52 -4.25
N ASN A 5 30.69 11.14 -3.04
CA ASN A 5 31.19 9.79 -2.78
C ASN A 5 29.98 8.87 -2.53
N LYS A 6 29.59 8.09 -3.54
CA LYS A 6 28.54 7.07 -3.39
C LYS A 6 29.07 5.90 -2.57
N LYS A 7 28.23 5.38 -1.67
CA LYS A 7 28.57 4.18 -0.90
C LYS A 7 28.45 2.96 -1.82
N LEU A 8 29.47 2.12 -1.88
CA LEU A 8 29.44 0.86 -2.62
C LEU A 8 29.28 -0.26 -1.60
N TYR A 9 28.35 -1.19 -1.85
CA TYR A 9 28.28 -2.43 -1.08
C TYR A 9 28.81 -3.59 -1.90
N LYS A 10 29.54 -4.49 -1.24
CA LYS A 10 30.05 -5.70 -1.85
C LYS A 10 28.97 -6.79 -1.78
N ASP A 11 28.41 -7.15 -2.92
CA ASP A 11 27.56 -8.33 -3.04
C ASP A 11 28.44 -9.58 -2.94
N ILE A 12 28.36 -10.27 -1.80
CA ILE A 12 29.22 -11.43 -1.48
C ILE A 12 28.91 -12.62 -2.40
N GLY A 13 27.67 -12.74 -2.88
CA GLY A 13 27.28 -13.83 -3.77
C GLY A 13 27.81 -13.66 -5.20
N LEU A 14 27.88 -12.42 -5.68
CA LEU A 14 28.35 -12.11 -7.03
C LEU A 14 29.81 -11.71 -7.15
N GLN A 15 30.43 -11.41 -6.01
CA GLN A 15 31.78 -10.83 -5.95
C GLN A 15 31.91 -9.52 -6.75
N ARG A 16 30.88 -8.67 -6.74
CA ARG A 16 30.92 -7.35 -7.40
C ARG A 16 30.47 -6.22 -6.47
N GLU A 17 30.98 -5.02 -6.75
CA GLU A 17 30.56 -3.79 -6.08
C GLU A 17 29.29 -3.26 -6.75
N VAL A 18 28.28 -2.97 -5.94
CA VAL A 18 27.00 -2.41 -6.40
C VAL A 18 26.83 -1.02 -5.77
N GLU A 19 26.42 -0.05 -6.59
CA GLU A 19 26.17 1.32 -6.12
C GLU A 19 24.96 1.36 -5.17
N ASP A 20 25.15 1.96 -3.99
CA ASP A 20 24.08 2.48 -3.13
C ASP A 20 23.54 3.76 -3.76
N ALA A 21 22.87 3.62 -4.90
CA ALA A 21 22.09 4.67 -5.51
C ALA A 21 20.62 4.47 -5.10
N LEU A 22 19.91 5.56 -4.85
CA LEU A 22 18.45 5.56 -4.75
C LEU A 22 17.85 6.01 -6.11
N PRO A 23 17.79 5.17 -7.17
CA PRO A 23 17.16 5.53 -8.43
C PRO A 23 15.65 5.21 -8.36
N TYR A 24 14.98 5.70 -7.32
CA TYR A 24 13.60 5.31 -7.05
C TYR A 24 12.66 6.47 -7.33
N ALA A 25 11.68 6.26 -8.21
CA ALA A 25 10.51 7.11 -8.27
C ALA A 25 9.75 6.88 -6.94
N VAL A 26 9.85 7.85 -6.04
CA VAL A 26 9.08 7.82 -4.80
C VAL A 26 7.63 8.09 -5.17
N VAL A 27 6.76 7.16 -4.81
CA VAL A 27 5.30 7.29 -4.97
C VAL A 27 4.65 7.21 -3.60
N GLY A 28 3.45 7.75 -3.48
CA GLY A 28 2.71 7.72 -2.23
C GLY A 28 1.35 8.37 -2.35
N GLY A 29 0.61 8.28 -1.26
CA GLY A 29 -0.72 8.86 -1.15
C GLY A 29 -1.07 9.11 0.31
N ALA A 30 -1.95 10.07 0.53
CA ALA A 30 -2.53 10.35 1.83
C ALA A 30 -4.02 10.62 1.66
N TRP A 31 -4.81 10.03 2.54
CA TRP A 31 -6.23 10.26 2.64
C TRP A 31 -6.61 10.42 4.11
N GLU A 32 -7.54 11.34 4.35
CA GLU A 32 -8.20 11.58 5.62
C GLU A 32 -9.68 11.84 5.32
N GLY A 33 -10.56 11.30 6.16
CA GLY A 33 -11.99 11.52 6.02
C GLY A 33 -12.79 11.00 7.20
N SER A 34 -14.08 11.28 7.16
CA SER A 34 -15.09 10.80 8.10
C SER A 34 -16.21 10.13 7.30
N PHE A 35 -16.90 9.19 7.94
CA PHE A 35 -18.15 8.65 7.42
C PHE A 35 -19.30 9.38 8.11
N GLU A 36 -20.17 10.01 7.34
CA GLU A 36 -21.31 10.75 7.86
C GLU A 36 -22.50 9.81 8.11
N ASN A 37 -23.50 10.31 8.84
CA ASN A 37 -24.68 9.51 9.22
C ASN A 37 -25.51 9.02 8.01
N ASP A 38 -25.37 9.68 6.87
CA ASP A 38 -26.00 9.38 5.59
C ASP A 38 -25.19 8.38 4.72
N GLU A 39 -23.89 8.20 4.99
CA GLU A 39 -23.05 7.14 4.39
C GLU A 39 -22.34 6.28 5.46
N PRO A 40 -23.10 5.64 6.37
CA PRO A 40 -22.53 4.87 7.47
C PRO A 40 -21.82 3.60 6.95
N MET A 41 -20.66 3.29 7.53
CA MET A 41 -19.92 2.06 7.23
C MET A 41 -20.28 0.92 8.19
N TRP A 42 -21.06 -0.06 7.72
CA TRP A 42 -21.54 -1.22 8.49
C TRP A 42 -21.52 -2.52 7.67
N GLY A 43 -21.79 -3.67 8.31
CA GLY A 43 -21.85 -4.96 7.62
C GLY A 43 -20.53 -5.35 6.93
N THR A 44 -20.62 -5.74 5.66
CA THR A 44 -19.46 -6.11 4.82
C THR A 44 -18.95 -4.95 3.94
N ASN A 45 -19.39 -3.72 4.21
CA ASN A 45 -19.02 -2.57 3.40
C ASN A 45 -17.52 -2.23 3.57
N TYR A 46 -16.95 -1.68 2.50
CA TYR A 46 -15.61 -1.12 2.49
C TYR A 46 -15.62 0.18 1.69
N TYR A 47 -14.68 1.06 1.99
CA TYR A 47 -14.44 2.28 1.24
C TYR A 47 -13.00 2.27 0.72
N THR A 48 -12.81 2.45 -0.59
CA THR A 48 -11.48 2.57 -1.20
C THR A 48 -11.00 4.02 -1.07
N ALA A 49 -10.13 4.26 -0.08
CA ALA A 49 -9.60 5.58 0.23
C ALA A 49 -8.51 6.04 -0.73
N LEU A 50 -7.65 5.11 -1.16
CA LEU A 50 -6.60 5.36 -2.14
C LEU A 50 -6.56 4.21 -3.14
N ASN A 51 -6.32 4.55 -4.40
CA ASN A 51 -6.01 3.58 -5.45
C ASN A 51 -4.70 3.98 -6.13
N HIS A 52 -3.85 3.00 -6.38
CA HIS A 52 -2.57 3.18 -7.06
C HIS A 52 -2.37 2.08 -8.09
N ILE A 53 -2.07 2.46 -9.34
CA ILE A 53 -1.80 1.53 -10.42
C ILE A 53 -0.29 1.42 -10.61
N VAL A 54 0.25 0.23 -10.36
CA VAL A 54 1.66 -0.09 -10.61
C VAL A 54 1.84 -0.35 -12.12
N PRO A 55 2.68 0.42 -12.83
CA PRO A 55 2.86 0.25 -14.26
C PRO A 55 3.39 -1.14 -14.63
N THR A 56 3.05 -1.59 -15.83
CA THR A 56 3.54 -2.84 -16.43
C THR A 56 5.07 -2.87 -16.40
N GLY A 57 5.64 -4.03 -16.12
CA GLY A 57 7.08 -4.15 -15.97
C GLY A 57 7.61 -3.72 -14.59
N GLN A 58 6.79 -3.19 -13.67
CA GLN A 58 7.26 -2.66 -12.39
C GLN A 58 6.66 -3.38 -11.17
N GLN A 59 7.34 -3.19 -10.02
CA GLN A 59 6.88 -3.54 -8.69
C GLN A 59 6.86 -2.33 -7.79
N LEU A 60 5.81 -2.23 -6.98
CA LEU A 60 5.72 -1.29 -5.88
C LEU A 60 6.24 -1.94 -4.61
N LYS A 61 7.21 -1.31 -3.95
CA LYS A 61 7.65 -1.63 -2.60
C LYS A 61 7.17 -0.55 -1.64
N VAL A 62 6.25 -0.90 -0.75
CA VAL A 62 5.80 0.01 0.32
C VAL A 62 6.85 0.03 1.42
N LEU A 63 7.39 1.20 1.73
CA LEU A 63 8.44 1.37 2.73
C LEU A 63 7.90 1.99 4.02
N PHE A 64 6.76 2.65 3.92
CA PHE A 64 6.08 3.26 5.06
C PHE A 64 4.59 3.22 4.82
N MET A 65 3.84 2.83 5.85
CA MET A 65 2.41 2.96 5.89
C MET A 65 1.99 3.38 7.30
N ARG A 66 1.11 4.36 7.39
CA ARG A 66 0.47 4.81 8.61
C ARG A 66 -1.04 4.71 8.42
N VAL A 67 -1.70 4.03 9.34
CA VAL A 67 -3.16 4.02 9.45
C VAL A 67 -3.56 4.59 10.81
N TRP A 68 -4.65 5.33 10.85
CA TRP A 68 -5.07 5.99 12.10
C TRP A 68 -6.56 6.27 12.14
N THR A 69 -7.12 6.29 13.35
CA THR A 69 -8.54 6.57 13.58
C THR A 69 -8.77 7.28 14.93
N GLN A 70 -9.84 8.06 14.99
CA GLN A 70 -10.41 8.59 16.23
C GLN A 70 -11.51 7.70 16.81
N ALA A 71 -11.93 6.65 16.08
CA ALA A 71 -12.98 5.76 16.53
C ALA A 71 -12.56 5.02 17.79
N THR A 72 -13.38 5.10 18.84
CA THR A 72 -13.06 4.52 20.15
C THR A 72 -12.95 2.99 20.12
N GLY A 73 -13.73 2.33 19.27
CA GLY A 73 -13.64 0.89 19.00
C GLY A 73 -12.55 0.50 18.00
N GLY A 74 -11.70 1.45 17.61
CA GLY A 74 -10.66 1.24 16.61
C GLY A 74 -11.20 1.14 15.19
N SER A 75 -10.39 0.59 14.28
CA SER A 75 -10.71 0.50 12.87
C SER A 75 -9.92 -0.60 12.18
N ARG A 76 -10.41 -1.03 11.03
CA ARG A 76 -9.81 -2.07 10.20
C ARG A 76 -9.51 -1.50 8.83
N TYR A 77 -8.33 -1.81 8.31
CA TYR A 77 -7.91 -1.44 6.96
C TYR A 77 -7.65 -2.69 6.15
N CYS A 78 -7.54 -2.53 4.84
CA CYS A 78 -7.16 -3.61 3.94
C CYS A 78 -6.32 -3.05 2.80
N VAL A 79 -5.16 -3.67 2.57
CA VAL A 79 -4.42 -3.49 1.32
C VAL A 79 -4.86 -4.59 0.39
N TYR A 80 -5.52 -4.23 -0.72
CA TYR A 80 -6.07 -5.19 -1.67
C TYR A 80 -5.40 -5.01 -3.03
N GLN A 81 -4.99 -6.11 -3.65
CA GLN A 81 -4.36 -6.09 -4.96
C GLN A 81 -5.24 -6.81 -5.99
N THR A 82 -5.36 -6.24 -7.18
CA THR A 82 -5.96 -6.89 -8.35
C THR A 82 -4.96 -6.94 -9.49
N ASN A 83 -4.72 -8.14 -10.02
CA ASN A 83 -3.84 -8.31 -11.18
C ASN A 83 -4.68 -8.21 -12.46
N PRO A 84 -4.39 -7.26 -13.37
CA PRO A 84 -5.06 -7.21 -14.67
C PRO A 84 -4.74 -8.47 -15.48
N VAL A 85 -5.70 -8.92 -16.30
CA VAL A 85 -5.56 -10.11 -17.16
C VAL A 85 -5.52 -9.78 -18.65
N ALA A 86 -5.61 -8.50 -19.01
CA ALA A 86 -5.55 -8.00 -20.37
C ALA A 86 -5.08 -6.53 -20.39
N THR A 87 -4.53 -6.10 -21.53
CA THR A 87 -4.15 -4.70 -21.82
C THR A 87 -5.36 -3.77 -21.69
N GLY A 88 -5.16 -2.58 -21.12
CA GLY A 88 -6.18 -1.54 -20.97
C GLY A 88 -7.12 -1.73 -19.76
N ALA A 89 -6.97 -2.80 -18.98
CA ALA A 89 -7.87 -3.11 -17.86
C ALA A 89 -7.78 -2.14 -16.67
N THR A 90 -6.77 -1.27 -16.64
CA THR A 90 -6.48 -0.32 -15.54
C THR A 90 -6.60 1.16 -15.97
N GLY A 91 -7.22 1.41 -17.12
CA GLY A 91 -7.50 2.77 -17.59
C GLY A 91 -6.28 3.43 -18.24
N THR A 92 -5.86 4.57 -17.70
CA THR A 92 -4.82 5.42 -18.32
C THR A 92 -3.39 4.93 -18.10
N VAL A 93 -3.16 4.14 -17.05
CA VAL A 93 -1.86 3.53 -16.75
C VAL A 93 -1.95 2.04 -17.08
N GLU A 94 -1.08 1.56 -17.96
CA GLU A 94 -1.03 0.14 -18.34
C GLU A 94 -0.29 -0.66 -17.26
N ALA A 95 -0.92 -1.73 -16.76
CA ALA A 95 -0.37 -2.59 -15.70
C ALA A 95 -0.26 -4.08 -16.07
N TYR A 96 -0.71 -4.49 -17.26
CA TYR A 96 -0.56 -5.85 -17.79
C TYR A 96 0.67 -5.96 -18.73
N PRO A 97 1.45 -7.06 -18.67
CA PRO A 97 1.42 -8.10 -17.65
C PRO A 97 2.07 -7.64 -16.33
N VAL A 98 1.63 -8.22 -15.22
CA VAL A 98 2.33 -8.11 -13.93
C VAL A 98 3.62 -8.97 -13.95
N VAL A 99 4.67 -8.57 -13.22
CA VAL A 99 6.03 -9.14 -13.41
C VAL A 99 6.40 -10.23 -12.39
N GLY A 100 5.97 -10.09 -11.15
CA GLY A 100 6.44 -10.82 -9.99
C GLY A 100 5.51 -11.92 -9.51
N ASN A 101 4.37 -12.10 -10.19
CA ASN A 101 3.32 -13.04 -9.80
C ASN A 101 2.83 -12.82 -8.36
N THR A 102 2.87 -11.58 -7.85
CA THR A 102 2.28 -11.29 -6.53
C THR A 102 0.80 -11.67 -6.58
N PRO A 103 0.30 -12.56 -5.68
CA PRO A 103 -1.08 -13.03 -5.77
C PRO A 103 -2.09 -11.89 -5.58
N SER A 104 -3.11 -11.90 -6.45
CA SER A 104 -4.31 -11.06 -6.31
C SER A 104 -5.08 -11.40 -5.03
N GLY A 105 -5.74 -10.40 -4.43
CA GLY A 105 -6.50 -10.53 -3.20
C GLY A 105 -6.06 -9.56 -2.10
N ALA A 106 -6.57 -9.79 -0.89
CA ALA A 106 -6.13 -9.04 0.29
C ALA A 106 -4.69 -9.41 0.65
N ARG A 107 -3.85 -8.40 0.80
CA ARG A 107 -2.42 -8.52 1.09
C ARG A 107 -2.11 -8.31 2.57
N ASP A 108 -2.87 -7.44 3.22
CA ASP A 108 -2.77 -7.19 4.65
C ASP A 108 -4.06 -6.59 5.22
N TYR A 109 -4.22 -6.68 6.54
CA TYR A 109 -5.31 -6.10 7.32
C TYR A 109 -4.77 -5.34 8.55
N PRO A 110 -4.17 -4.15 8.39
CA PRO A 110 -3.81 -3.31 9.53
C PRO A 110 -5.05 -3.04 10.40
N MET A 111 -4.93 -3.24 11.71
CA MET A 111 -6.07 -3.18 12.62
C MET A 111 -5.70 -2.46 13.91
N LEU A 112 -6.53 -1.49 14.27
CA LEU A 112 -6.48 -0.77 15.52
C LEU A 112 -7.62 -1.28 16.40
N GLU A 113 -7.32 -1.68 17.64
CA GLU A 113 -8.33 -2.11 18.62
C GLU A 113 -8.99 -0.93 19.36
N ALA A 114 -8.41 0.27 19.23
CA ALA A 114 -8.89 1.51 19.84
C ALA A 114 -8.46 2.72 19.01
N ALA A 115 -8.93 3.91 19.38
CA ALA A 115 -8.49 5.17 18.78
C ALA A 115 -6.96 5.31 18.87
N GLY A 116 -6.30 5.64 17.77
CA GLY A 116 -4.85 5.68 17.71
C GLY A 116 -4.31 5.65 16.29
N ALA A 117 -3.02 5.32 16.20
CA ALA A 117 -2.31 5.18 14.94
C ALA A 117 -1.35 4.00 15.00
N GLU A 118 -1.25 3.29 13.89
CA GLU A 118 -0.24 2.26 13.66
C GLU A 118 0.67 2.73 12.53
N ILE A 119 1.98 2.49 12.70
CA ILE A 119 3.00 2.85 11.72
C ILE A 119 3.78 1.59 11.38
N LEU A 120 3.70 1.18 10.12
CA LEU A 120 4.48 0.10 9.54
C LEU A 120 5.64 0.71 8.76
N THR A 121 6.85 0.29 9.09
CA THR A 121 8.08 0.76 8.45
C THR A 121 8.85 -0.42 7.89
N GLY A 122 9.39 -0.25 6.69
CA GLY A 122 10.25 -1.21 6.03
C GLY A 122 11.45 -0.54 5.37
N SER A 123 12.19 -1.33 4.60
CA SER A 123 13.34 -0.88 3.83
C SER A 123 13.29 -1.45 2.41
N LEU A 124 14.23 -1.06 1.57
CA LEU A 124 14.32 -1.60 0.20
C LEU A 124 14.62 -3.11 0.16
N ILE A 125 15.23 -3.61 1.23
CA ILE A 125 15.59 -5.02 1.44
C ILE A 125 14.37 -5.77 1.99
N GLU A 126 13.73 -5.20 3.01
CA GLU A 126 12.58 -5.77 3.71
C GLU A 126 11.43 -4.75 3.69
N PRO A 127 10.74 -4.62 2.55
CA PRO A 127 9.63 -3.68 2.45
C PRO A 127 8.44 -4.18 3.26
N VAL A 128 7.56 -3.26 3.66
CA VAL A 128 6.28 -3.61 4.32
C VAL A 128 5.49 -4.53 3.39
N HIS A 129 5.35 -4.14 2.12
CA HIS A 129 4.70 -4.93 1.09
C HIS A 129 5.41 -4.83 -0.25
N VAL A 130 5.31 -5.90 -1.05
CA VAL A 130 5.65 -5.92 -2.50
C VAL A 130 4.35 -6.14 -3.26
N LEU A 131 4.02 -5.21 -4.16
CA LEU A 131 2.70 -5.11 -4.81
C LEU A 131 2.85 -4.85 -6.32
N GLU A 132 1.81 -5.23 -7.08
CA GLU A 132 1.75 -5.13 -8.55
C GLU A 132 0.32 -4.90 -9.02
N GLY A 133 0.11 -4.48 -10.28
CA GLY A 133 -1.24 -4.30 -10.81
C GLY A 133 -1.97 -3.11 -10.16
N SER A 134 -3.26 -3.29 -9.85
CA SER A 134 -4.06 -2.28 -9.16
C SER A 134 -4.03 -2.52 -7.64
N VAL A 135 -3.63 -1.52 -6.88
CA VAL A 135 -3.55 -1.55 -5.42
C VAL A 135 -4.59 -0.62 -4.84
N GLU A 136 -5.40 -1.12 -3.91
CA GLU A 136 -6.41 -0.37 -3.19
C GLU A 136 -6.12 -0.39 -1.69
N PHE A 137 -6.16 0.79 -1.09
CA PHE A 137 -6.12 0.96 0.36
C PHE A 137 -7.52 1.25 0.83
N ARG A 138 -8.10 0.29 1.55
CA ARG A 138 -9.50 0.30 1.94
C ARG A 138 -9.63 0.52 3.45
N VAL A 139 -10.64 1.28 3.84
CA VAL A 139 -11.20 1.26 5.18
C VAL A 139 -12.31 0.22 5.18
N LEU A 140 -12.35 -0.66 6.19
CA LEU A 140 -13.36 -1.70 6.33
C LEU A 140 -14.35 -1.34 7.43
N ALA A 141 -15.59 -1.79 7.26
CA ALA A 141 -16.58 -1.75 8.34
C ALA A 141 -16.15 -2.61 9.55
N ILE A 142 -16.74 -2.31 10.71
CA ILE A 142 -16.48 -3.02 11.97
C ILE A 142 -16.82 -4.52 11.83
N TRP A 143 -15.94 -5.38 12.38
CA TRP A 143 -16.14 -6.83 12.45
C TRP A 143 -16.85 -7.26 13.74
N PRO A 144 -17.61 -8.36 13.74
CA PRO A 144 -18.14 -9.09 12.59
C PRO A 144 -19.41 -8.41 12.08
N GLY A 145 -19.29 -7.66 10.98
CA GLY A 145 -20.44 -7.03 10.32
C GLY A 145 -21.36 -6.30 11.30
N ALA A 146 -20.89 -5.18 11.85
CA ALA A 146 -21.68 -4.42 12.80
C ALA A 146 -23.07 -4.08 12.21
N ALA A 147 -24.11 -4.18 13.03
CA ALA A 147 -25.44 -3.72 12.66
C ALA A 147 -25.43 -2.21 12.39
N ALA A 148 -26.42 -1.69 11.66
CA ALA A 148 -26.45 -0.27 11.26
C ALA A 148 -26.32 0.72 12.45
N ASN A 149 -26.76 0.33 13.64
CA ASN A 149 -26.64 1.12 14.88
C ASN A 149 -25.23 1.14 15.50
N LEU A 150 -24.29 0.37 14.94
CA LEU A 150 -22.88 0.28 15.33
C LEU A 150 -21.97 0.64 14.14
N ALA A 151 -22.50 1.40 13.17
CA ALA A 151 -21.75 1.83 12.02
C ALA A 151 -20.63 2.81 12.40
N ASN A 152 -19.51 2.73 11.67
CA ASN A 152 -18.49 3.77 11.70
C ASN A 152 -19.12 5.08 11.19
N THR A 153 -19.34 6.04 12.09
CA THR A 153 -19.90 7.37 11.81
C THR A 153 -19.22 8.43 12.68
N GLY A 154 -19.05 9.64 12.15
CA GLY A 154 -18.58 10.84 12.86
C GLY A 154 -17.15 10.81 13.40
N SER A 155 -16.43 9.70 13.25
CA SER A 155 -15.00 9.58 13.61
C SER A 155 -14.12 9.87 12.39
N ILE A 156 -12.93 10.40 12.62
CA ILE A 156 -11.95 10.60 11.56
C ILE A 156 -11.10 9.35 11.37
N TYR A 157 -10.83 9.00 10.12
CA TYR A 157 -9.98 7.90 9.69
C TYR A 157 -8.95 8.44 8.70
N GLY A 158 -7.76 7.83 8.66
CA GLY A 158 -6.78 8.18 7.64
C GLY A 158 -5.79 7.08 7.33
N ILE A 159 -5.23 7.20 6.13
CA ILE A 159 -4.19 6.34 5.57
C ILE A 159 -3.14 7.25 4.95
N SER A 160 -1.87 7.02 5.26
CA SER A 160 -0.75 7.66 4.57
C SER A 160 0.30 6.61 4.26
N TRP A 161 0.80 6.59 3.04
CA TRP A 161 1.82 5.63 2.64
C TRP A 161 2.79 6.27 1.66
N TRP A 162 4.01 5.74 1.63
CA TRP A 162 4.94 6.00 0.56
C TRP A 162 5.81 4.76 0.31
N GLY A 163 6.31 4.68 -0.90
CA GLY A 163 7.08 3.55 -1.38
C GLY A 163 7.89 3.92 -2.61
N VAL A 164 8.37 2.89 -3.29
CA VAL A 164 9.18 3.03 -4.50
C VAL A 164 8.68 2.09 -5.59
N GLU A 165 8.70 2.58 -6.83
CA GLU A 165 8.43 1.75 -8.01
C GLU A 165 9.69 1.54 -8.83
N LYS A 166 9.89 0.30 -9.27
CA LYS A 166 10.98 -0.04 -10.19
C LYS A 166 10.68 -1.32 -10.94
N VAL A 167 11.30 -1.45 -12.11
CA VAL A 167 11.44 -2.74 -12.79
C VAL A 167 12.14 -3.73 -11.84
N PRO A 168 11.56 -4.90 -11.57
CA PRO A 168 12.21 -5.95 -10.78
C PRO A 168 13.55 -6.31 -11.41
N GLU A 169 14.60 -6.48 -10.60
CA GLU A 169 15.86 -6.97 -11.14
C GLU A 169 15.63 -8.35 -11.76
N PRO A 170 16.29 -8.68 -12.88
CA PRO A 170 16.17 -9.99 -13.50
C PRO A 170 16.44 -11.06 -12.44
N LYS A 171 15.54 -12.05 -12.33
CA LYS A 171 15.86 -13.27 -11.59
C LYS A 171 17.15 -13.82 -12.20
N ARG A 172 18.18 -13.96 -11.38
CA ARG A 172 19.39 -14.69 -11.77
C ARG A 172 19.09 -16.16 -11.95
#